data_AF-A0A3N5YK15-F1
#
_entry.id   AF-A0A3N5YK15-F1
#
_cell.length_a   1.000
_cell.length_b   1.000
_cell.length_c   1.000
_cell.angle_alpha   90.00
_cell.angle_beta   90.00
_cell.angle_gamma   90.00
#
_symmetry.space_group_name_H-M   'P 1'
#
loop_
_entity.id
_entity.type
_entity.pdbx_description
1 polymer ?
#
loop_
_entity_poly.entity_id
_entity_poly.type
_entity_poly.pdbx_seq_one_letter_code
_entity_poly.pdbx_strand_id
1 'polypeptide(L)' 'MAARLREDLHTEVRMVHGHYGEFKVLVDDRVVVDGGKKVILGIMPPASAVLEAVRRSLGGQGSTAGEP' A
#
# COMPACT_ATOMS: atom_id res chain seq x y z
N MET A 1 0.35 -8.18 6.61
CA MET A 1 -0.10 -7.04 5.78
C MET A 1 -0.72 -7.50 4.46
N ALA A 2 -0.01 -8.26 3.62
CA ALA A 2 -0.52 -8.68 2.30
C ALA A 2 -1.87 -9.42 2.36
N ALA A 3 -2.02 -10.41 3.26
CA ALA A 3 -3.28 -11.13 3.45
C ALA A 3 -4.44 -10.18 3.76
N ARG A 4 -4.23 -9.27 4.72
CA ARG A 4 -5.24 -8.28 5.12
C ARG A 4 -5.64 -7.33 4.00
N LEU A 5 -4.70 -6.90 3.15
CA LEU A 5 -5.04 -6.09 1.97
C LEU A 5 -5.91 -6.86 0.97
N ARG A 6 -5.66 -8.16 0.77
CA ARG A 6 -6.49 -9.01 -0.10
C ARG A 6 -7.90 -9.18 0.47
N GLU A 7 -7.99 -9.43 1.76
CA GLU A 7 -9.27 -9.64 2.47
C GLU A 7 -10.11 -8.36 2.53
N ASP A 8 -9.52 -7.24 2.97
CA ASP A 8 -10.26 -6.00 3.23
C ASP A 8 -10.55 -5.18 1.95
N LEU A 9 -9.71 -5.28 0.92
CA LEU A 9 -9.83 -4.47 -0.31
C LEU A 9 -10.16 -5.29 -1.56
N HIS A 10 -10.30 -6.61 -1.46
CA HIS A 10 -10.60 -7.52 -2.57
C HIS A 10 -9.70 -7.31 -3.81
N THR A 11 -8.42 -7.00 -3.57
CA THR A 11 -7.44 -6.71 -4.63
C THR A 11 -6.33 -7.77 -4.67
N GLU A 12 -5.71 -7.93 -5.85
CA GLU A 12 -4.52 -8.75 -5.99
C GLU A 12 -3.33 -8.06 -5.29
N VAL A 13 -2.57 -8.83 -4.52
CA VAL A 13 -1.39 -8.31 -3.81
C VAL A 13 -0.23 -9.24 -4.06
N ARG A 14 0.84 -8.71 -4.65
CA ARG A 14 2.12 -9.38 -4.80
C ARG A 14 3.07 -8.93 -3.70
N MET A 15 3.78 -9.88 -3.10
CA MET A 15 4.90 -9.58 -2.21
C MET A 15 6.19 -9.54 -3.04
N VAL A 16 6.96 -8.47 -2.87
CA VAL A 16 8.26 -8.28 -3.50
C VAL A 16 9.30 -8.18 -2.39
N HIS A 17 10.44 -8.84 -2.57
CA HIS A 17 11.54 -8.75 -1.62
C HIS A 17 12.27 -7.42 -1.81
N GLY A 18 12.29 -6.59 -0.75
CA GLY A 18 13.02 -5.32 -0.70
C GLY A 18 14.34 -5.45 0.08
N HIS A 19 14.96 -4.32 0.40
CA HIS A 19 16.17 -4.30 1.23
C HIS A 19 15.86 -4.46 2.73
N TYR A 20 16.90 -4.76 3.51
CA TYR A 20 16.78 -4.81 4.97
C TYR A 20 16.28 -3.47 5.53
N GLY A 21 15.28 -3.53 6.41
CA GLY A 21 14.67 -2.33 6.99
C GLY A 21 13.77 -1.56 6.03
N GLU A 22 13.41 -2.12 4.88
CA GLU A 22 12.48 -1.53 3.93
C GLU A 22 11.06 -2.07 4.14
N PHE A 23 10.10 -1.15 4.23
CA PHE A 23 8.68 -1.48 4.12
C PHE A 23 8.03 -0.42 3.24
N LYS A 24 7.56 -0.86 2.07
CA LYS A 24 6.82 -0.01 1.14
C LYS A 24 5.59 -0.74 0.63
N VAL A 25 4.56 0.03 0.34
CA VAL A 25 3.36 -0.43 -0.36
C VAL A 25 3.22 0.39 -1.62
N LEU A 26 3.07 -0.29 -2.74
CA LEU A 26 2.91 0.30 -4.05
C LEU A 26 1.53 -0.03 -4.61
N VAL A 27 0.93 0.94 -5.31
CA VAL A 27 -0.27 0.78 -6.13
C VAL A 27 0.07 1.37 -7.49
N ASP A 28 -0.06 0.59 -8.56
CA ASP A 28 0.31 0.99 -9.93
C ASP A 28 1.73 1.63 -10.00
N ASP A 29 2.72 0.92 -9.44
CA ASP A 29 4.13 1.34 -9.33
C ASP A 29 4.38 2.63 -8.52
N ARG A 30 3.34 3.24 -7.94
CA ARG A 30 3.46 4.41 -7.09
C ARG A 30 3.54 4.00 -5.62
N VAL A 31 4.56 4.48 -4.91
CA VAL A 31 4.67 4.32 -3.46
C VAL A 31 3.54 5.11 -2.77
N VAL A 32 2.65 4.39 -2.10
CA VAL A 32 1.54 4.96 -1.31
C VAL A 32 1.82 4.95 0.19
N VAL A 33 2.71 4.04 0.63
CA VAL A 33 3.22 3.99 2.00
C VAL A 33 4.71 3.74 1.95
N ASP A 34 5.47 4.55 2.69
CA ASP A 34 6.88 4.33 3.00
C ASP A 34 7.04 4.33 4.52
N GLY A 35 7.46 3.20 5.10
CA GLY A 35 7.68 3.10 6.54
C GLY A 35 8.90 3.90 7.03
N GLY A 36 9.79 4.30 6.10
CA GLY A 36 10.95 5.12 6.36
C GLY A 36 11.91 4.54 7.39
N LYS A 37 12.73 5.41 7.99
CA LYS A 37 13.79 5.02 8.93
C LYS A 37 13.29 4.31 10.19
N LYS A 38 11.99 4.42 10.52
CA LYS A 38 11.40 3.77 11.70
C LYS A 38 11.37 2.25 11.56
N VAL A 39 11.25 1.74 10.34
CA VAL A 39 11.24 0.29 10.05
C VAL A 39 12.58 -0.35 10.36
N ILE A 40 13.70 0.38 10.20
CA ILE A 40 15.04 -0.07 10.60
C ILE A 40 15.09 -0.38 12.10
N LEU A 41 14.30 0.34 12.92
CA LEU A 41 14.19 0.12 14.35
C LEU A 41 13.13 -0.94 14.72
N GLY A 42 12.57 -1.65 13.74
CA GLY A 42 11.50 -2.62 13.93
C GLY A 42 10.11 -2.01 14.15
N ILE A 43 9.97 -0.69 14.00
CA ILE A 43 8.69 0.00 14.18
C ILE A 43 7.94 0.02 12.84
N MET A 44 6.84 -0.70 12.79
CA MET A 44 6.00 -0.83 11.60
C MET A 44 4.87 0.21 11.56
N PRO A 45 4.45 0.69 10.38
CA PRO A 45 3.21 1.43 10.23
C PRO A 45 2.01 0.62 10.74
N PRO A 46 1.03 1.25 11.42
CA PRO A 46 -0.20 0.58 11.81
C PRO A 46 -0.94 0.03 10.60
N ALA A 47 -1.54 -1.15 10.72
CA ALA A 47 -2.26 -1.79 9.62
C ALA A 47 -3.44 -0.93 9.10
N SER A 48 -4.13 -0.23 10.01
CA SER A 48 -5.22 0.70 9.64
C SER A 48 -4.71 1.83 8.75
N ALA A 49 -3.57 2.44 9.08
CA ALA A 49 -2.99 3.52 8.28
C ALA A 49 -2.60 3.04 6.88
N VAL A 50 -2.08 1.81 6.76
CA VAL A 50 -1.78 1.20 5.46
C VAL A 50 -3.06 0.98 4.65
N LEU A 51 -4.10 0.43 5.26
CA LEU A 51 -5.39 0.18 4.59
C LEU A 51 -6.03 1.47 4.08
N GLU A 52 -6.04 2.52 4.90
CA GLU A 52 -6.59 3.81 4.51
C GLU A 52 -5.80 4.45 3.36
N ALA A 53 -4.47 4.35 3.37
CA ALA A 53 -3.63 4.87 2.29
C ALA A 53 -3.89 4.13 0.97
N VAL A 54 -3.96 2.80 0.99
CA VAL A 54 -4.26 2.00 -0.21
C VAL A 54 -5.68 2.27 -0.70
N ARG A 55 -6.68 2.27 0.20
CA ARG A 55 -8.08 2.58 -0.15
C ARG A 55 -8.22 3.95 -0.78
N ARG A 56 -7.51 4.96 -0.26
CA ARG A 56 -7.51 6.31 -0.83
C ARG A 56 -6.89 6.33 -2.23
N SER A 57 -5.80 5.59 -2.44
CA SER A 57 -5.16 5.48 -3.75
C SER A 57 -6.09 4.84 -4.77
N LEU A 58 -6.77 3.74 -4.41
CA LEU A 58 -7.72 3.05 -5.28
C LEU A 58 -8.99 3.88 -5.54
N GLY A 59 -9.52 4.55 -4.51
CA GLY A 59 -10.71 5.40 -4.64
C GLY A 59 -10.47 6.70 -5.44
N GLY A 60 -9.23 7.15 -5.54
CA GLY A 60 -8.83 8.27 -6.41
C GLY A 60 -8.79 7.92 -7.90
N GLN A 61 -8.79 6.63 -8.26
CA GLN A 61 -8.76 6.13 -9.64
C GLN A 61 -10.16 6.08 -10.30
N GLY A 62 -11.24 6.42 -9.57
CA GLY A 62 -12.62 6.34 -10.04
C GLY A 62 -13.14 7.53 -10.87
N SER A 63 -12.27 8.37 -11.46
CA SER A 63 -12.72 9.59 -12.16
C SER A 63 -12.01 9.93 -13.47
N THR A 64 -11.50 8.94 -14.20
CA THR A 64 -11.01 9.13 -15.58
C THR A 64 -11.39 7.96 -16.48
N ALA A 65 -12.68 7.87 -16.81
CA ALA A 65 -13.20 7.19 -17.99
C ALA A 65 -14.57 7.80 -18.37
N GLY A 66 -14.52 9.08 -18.75
CA GLY A 66 -15.59 9.76 -19.46
C GLY A 66 -14.97 10.36 -20.71
N GLU A 67 -14.96 9.58 -21.79
CA GLU A 67 -14.61 10.07 -23.13
C GLU A 67 -15.80 10.86 -23.69
N PRO A 68 -15.59 12.05 -24.30
CA PRO A 68 -16.53 12.67 -25.21
C PRO A 68 -16.46 12.10 -26.63
#